data_AF-A0A0L0UKB5-F1
#
_entry.id   AF-A0A0L0UKB5-F1
#
_cell.length_a   1.000
_cell.length_b   1.000
_cell.length_c   1.000
_cell.angle_alpha   90.00
_cell.angle_beta   90.00
_cell.angle_gamma   90.00
#
_symmetry.space_group_name_H-M   'P 1'
#
loop_
_entity.id
_entity.type
_entity.pdbx_description
1 polymer ?
#
loop_
_entity_poly.entity_id
_entity_poly.type
_entity_poly.pdbx_seq_one_letter_code
_entity_poly.pdbx_strand_id
1 'polypeptide(L)'
;MDAAAATNTPTTNPDGSRMTQTDQIVYISNQLCQFGLSPKEFITGFLTRDHPQLIYRRRTWGTDHGARSTIALVVIIRNLFHGNHGATGHWDDLIQAEAIRILRSQYPPSGNYPGGSFQSAHTVTPAFFLTWCLGRS
;
A
#
# COMPACT_ATOMS: atom_id res chain seq x y z
N MET A 1 21.32 -28.89 -3.42
CA MET A 1 21.27 -28.63 -1.96
C MET A 1 19.89 -29.06 -1.50
N ASP A 2 19.83 -30.23 -0.91
CA ASP A 2 18.62 -30.94 -0.50
C ASP A 2 17.80 -30.14 0.51
N ALA A 3 16.52 -29.92 0.20
CA ALA A 3 15.55 -29.37 1.13
C ALA A 3 14.70 -30.50 1.73
N ALA A 4 15.36 -31.40 2.46
CA ALA A 4 14.70 -32.32 3.36
C ALA A 4 14.50 -31.61 4.72
N ALA A 5 13.34 -30.98 4.88
CA ALA A 5 12.72 -30.69 6.18
C ALA A 5 11.27 -30.24 5.95
N ALA A 6 10.42 -31.16 5.50
CA ALA A 6 8.98 -31.02 5.70
C ALA A 6 8.69 -31.29 7.18
N THR A 7 9.05 -30.34 8.05
CA THR A 7 8.71 -30.37 9.47
C THR A 7 7.21 -30.13 9.64
N ASN A 8 6.49 -31.23 9.86
CA ASN A 8 5.28 -31.37 10.68
C ASN A 8 4.40 -30.11 10.83
N THR A 9 3.65 -29.74 9.79
CA THR A 9 2.45 -28.92 9.99
C THR A 9 1.31 -29.82 10.44
N PRO A 10 0.57 -29.50 11.53
CA PRO A 10 -0.70 -30.14 11.79
C PRO A 10 -1.66 -29.69 10.69
N THR A 11 -1.91 -30.54 9.70
CA THR A 11 -2.99 -30.33 8.71
C THR A 11 -4.36 -30.70 9.29
N THR A 12 -4.34 -31.24 10.51
CA THR A 12 -5.46 -31.82 11.23
C THR A 12 -5.38 -31.44 12.71
N ASN A 13 -6.54 -31.18 13.30
CA ASN A 13 -6.71 -30.98 14.73
C ASN A 13 -6.30 -32.25 15.52
N PRO A 14 -6.16 -32.16 16.87
CA PRO A 14 -5.84 -33.33 17.69
C PRO A 14 -6.82 -34.50 17.55
N ASP A 15 -8.05 -34.24 17.08
CA ASP A 15 -9.09 -35.25 16.81
C ASP A 15 -9.06 -35.83 15.38
N GLY A 16 -8.13 -35.38 14.52
CA GLY A 16 -8.03 -35.81 13.12
C GLY A 16 -8.91 -35.05 12.13
N SER A 17 -9.70 -34.07 12.56
CA SER A 17 -10.49 -33.20 11.67
C SER A 17 -9.60 -32.17 10.95
N ARG A 18 -9.99 -31.77 9.72
CA ARG A 18 -9.29 -30.69 8.99
C ARG A 18 -9.37 -29.39 9.78
N MET A 19 -8.23 -28.75 10.01
CA MET A 19 -8.20 -27.42 10.65
C MET A 19 -9.02 -26.40 9.85
N THR A 20 -9.78 -25.58 10.56
CA THR A 20 -10.42 -24.41 9.97
C THR A 20 -9.38 -23.31 9.71
N GLN A 21 -9.73 -22.33 8.87
CA GLN A 21 -8.85 -21.16 8.65
C GLN A 21 -8.56 -20.41 9.95
N THR A 22 -9.54 -20.32 10.85
CA THR A 22 -9.39 -19.70 12.18
C THR A 22 -8.37 -20.46 13.01
N ASP A 23 -8.45 -21.79 13.05
CA ASP A 23 -7.48 -22.62 13.80
C ASP A 23 -6.06 -22.44 13.27
N GLN A 24 -5.90 -22.30 11.95
CA GLN A 24 -4.60 -22.07 11.33
C GLN A 24 -4.01 -20.72 11.76
N ILE A 25 -4.82 -19.66 11.76
CA ILE A 25 -4.40 -18.32 12.18
C ILE A 25 -4.02 -18.32 13.67
N VAL A 26 -4.81 -18.98 14.53
CA VAL A 26 -4.51 -19.10 15.96
C VAL A 26 -3.22 -19.87 16.17
N TYR A 27 -3.03 -21.00 15.47
CA TYR A 27 -1.82 -21.79 15.55
C TYR A 27 -0.57 -20.98 15.17
N ILE A 28 -0.60 -20.28 14.03
CA ILE A 28 0.52 -19.43 13.58
C ILE A 28 0.80 -18.34 14.60
N SER A 29 -0.24 -17.70 15.14
CA SER A 29 -0.09 -16.66 16.18
C SER A 29 0.60 -17.20 17.42
N ASN A 30 0.25 -18.41 17.85
CA ASN A 30 0.89 -19.07 18.98
C ASN A 30 2.37 -19.40 18.69
N GLN A 31 2.70 -19.83 17.47
CA GLN A 31 4.08 -20.07 17.07
C GLN A 31 4.91 -18.78 17.09
N LEU A 32 4.37 -17.66 16.61
CA LEU A 32 5.05 -16.36 16.70
C LEU A 32 5.35 -15.98 18.15
N CYS A 33 4.38 -16.14 19.05
CA CYS A 33 4.56 -15.88 20.48
C CYS A 33 5.66 -16.77 21.11
N GLN A 34 5.77 -18.03 20.71
CA GLN A 34 6.84 -18.93 21.18
C GLN A 34 8.24 -18.45 20.78
N PHE A 35 8.36 -17.79 19.62
CA PHE A 35 9.60 -17.14 19.19
C PHE A 35 9.81 -15.73 19.78
N GLY A 36 8.94 -15.28 20.68
CA GLY A 36 9.00 -13.94 21.25
C GLY A 36 8.68 -12.83 20.26
N LEU A 37 7.97 -13.13 19.18
CA LEU A 37 7.56 -12.15 18.16
C LEU A 37 6.07 -11.85 18.26
N SER A 38 5.72 -10.57 18.33
CA SER A 38 4.35 -10.14 18.11
C SER A 38 3.98 -10.25 16.62
N PRO A 39 2.68 -10.37 16.29
CA PRO A 39 2.22 -10.33 14.90
C PRO A 39 2.67 -9.06 14.15
N LYS A 40 2.74 -7.91 14.84
CA LYS A 40 3.22 -6.66 14.25
C LYS A 40 4.70 -6.73 13.89
N GLU A 41 5.56 -7.21 14.81
CA GLU A 41 6.99 -7.36 14.54
C GLU A 41 7.25 -8.36 13.41
N PHE A 42 6.49 -9.44 13.36
CA PHE A 42 6.56 -10.39 12.25
C PHE A 42 6.21 -9.72 10.92
N ILE A 43 5.08 -9.01 10.83
CA ILE A 43 4.66 -8.33 9.58
C ILE A 43 5.71 -7.27 9.19
N THR A 44 6.19 -6.47 10.14
CA THR A 44 7.25 -5.47 9.88
C THR A 44 8.52 -6.13 9.37
N GLY A 45 8.98 -7.21 10.01
CA GLY A 45 10.17 -7.95 9.57
C GLY A 45 9.98 -8.62 8.21
N PHE A 46 8.81 -9.19 7.95
CA PHE A 46 8.43 -9.81 6.69
C PHE A 46 8.51 -8.82 5.52
N LEU A 47 8.02 -7.59 5.74
CA LEU A 47 7.96 -6.55 4.72
C LEU A 47 9.29 -5.80 4.51
N THR A 48 10.13 -5.67 5.55
CA THR A 48 11.32 -4.80 5.49
C THR A 48 12.65 -5.54 5.38
N ARG A 49 12.78 -6.77 5.90
CA ARG A 49 14.10 -7.44 5.96
C ARG A 49 14.57 -7.92 4.60
N ASP A 50 15.88 -7.78 4.37
CA ASP A 50 16.55 -8.19 3.14
C ASP A 50 17.00 -9.66 3.22
N HIS A 51 16.03 -10.57 3.17
CA HIS A 51 16.27 -12.01 3.13
C HIS A 51 15.66 -12.59 1.85
N PRO A 52 16.39 -13.42 1.06
CA PRO A 52 15.93 -13.88 -0.24
C PRO A 52 14.52 -14.50 -0.24
N GLN A 53 14.21 -15.32 0.77
CA GLN A 53 12.89 -15.92 0.91
C GLN A 53 11.78 -14.90 1.22
N LEU A 54 12.09 -13.84 1.98
CA LEU A 54 11.12 -12.81 2.33
C LEU A 54 10.87 -11.89 1.14
N ILE A 55 11.92 -11.50 0.41
CA ILE A 55 11.82 -10.77 -0.86
C ILE A 55 10.95 -11.55 -1.84
N TYR A 56 11.25 -12.84 -2.03
CA TYR A 56 10.48 -13.71 -2.90
C TYR A 56 9.00 -13.73 -2.50
N ARG A 57 8.68 -13.89 -1.20
CA ARG A 57 7.28 -13.96 -0.73
C ARG A 57 6.53 -12.63 -0.83
N ARG A 58 7.19 -11.48 -0.66
CA ARG A 58 6.55 -10.15 -0.76
C ARG A 58 6.56 -9.55 -2.17
N ARG A 59 7.26 -10.16 -3.14
CA ARG A 59 7.42 -9.60 -4.50
C ARG A 59 6.12 -9.29 -5.21
N THR A 60 5.04 -10.00 -4.88
CA THR A 60 3.72 -9.84 -5.52
C THR A 60 2.88 -8.73 -4.89
N TRP A 61 3.24 -8.20 -3.71
CA TRP A 61 2.40 -7.24 -2.99
C TRP A 61 2.26 -5.90 -3.74
N GLY A 62 3.31 -5.49 -4.47
CA GLY A 62 3.34 -4.24 -5.23
C GLY A 62 3.10 -4.40 -6.74
N THR A 63 2.74 -5.58 -7.23
CA THR A 63 2.44 -5.77 -8.66
C THR A 63 1.02 -5.35 -8.97
N ASP A 64 0.69 -5.00 -10.22
CA ASP A 64 -0.66 -4.57 -10.61
C ASP A 64 -1.76 -5.55 -10.18
N HIS A 65 -1.47 -6.85 -10.21
CA HIS A 65 -2.41 -7.88 -9.79
C HIS A 65 -2.49 -8.01 -8.25
N GLY A 66 -1.37 -7.94 -7.55
CA GLY A 66 -1.35 -8.12 -6.08
C GLY A 66 -1.62 -6.84 -5.28
N ALA A 67 -1.52 -5.67 -5.90
CA ALA A 67 -1.82 -4.39 -5.25
C ALA A 67 -3.27 -4.33 -4.78
N ARG A 68 -4.22 -4.93 -5.52
CA ARG A 68 -5.65 -4.92 -5.15
C ARG A 68 -5.90 -5.62 -3.82
N SER A 69 -5.35 -6.82 -3.62
CA SER A 69 -5.49 -7.56 -2.36
C SER A 69 -4.67 -6.94 -1.23
N THR A 70 -3.51 -6.35 -1.55
CA THR A 70 -2.67 -5.63 -0.59
C THR A 70 -3.39 -4.38 -0.06
N ILE A 71 -4.03 -3.60 -0.93
CA ILE A 71 -4.86 -2.44 -0.53
C ILE A 71 -6.04 -2.91 0.33
N ALA A 72 -6.70 -4.02 -0.02
CA ALA A 72 -7.77 -4.57 0.81
C ALA A 72 -7.28 -4.91 2.23
N LEU A 73 -6.07 -5.48 2.36
CA LEU A 73 -5.43 -5.72 3.66
C LEU A 73 -5.16 -4.42 4.43
N VAL A 74 -4.66 -3.37 3.76
CA VAL A 74 -4.45 -2.05 4.37
C VAL A 74 -5.77 -1.45 4.89
N VAL A 75 -6.88 -1.63 4.17
CA VAL A 75 -8.20 -1.19 4.62
C VAL A 75 -8.68 -1.98 5.85
N ILE A 76 -8.43 -3.29 5.92
CA ILE A 76 -8.73 -4.08 7.12
C ILE A 76 -7.91 -3.56 8.31
N ILE A 77 -6.64 -3.22 8.11
CA ILE A 77 -5.78 -2.62 9.14
C ILE A 77 -6.33 -1.25 9.56
N ARG A 78 -6.73 -0.38 8.61
CA ARG A 78 -7.38 0.92 8.87
C ARG A 78 -8.61 0.78 9.77
N ASN A 79 -9.43 -0.24 9.55
CA ASN A 79 -10.68 -0.41 10.31
C ASN A 79 -10.42 -0.64 11.81
N LEU A 80 -9.23 -1.13 12.19
CA LEU A 80 -8.83 -1.26 13.60
C LEU A 80 -8.71 0.10 14.31
N PHE A 81 -8.46 1.19 13.56
CA PHE A 81 -8.35 2.54 14.11
C PHE A 81 -9.71 3.20 14.31
N HIS A 82 -10.72 2.88 13.48
CA HIS A 82 -12.05 3.50 13.55
C HIS A 82 -12.85 3.12 14.80
N GLY A 83 -12.49 2.02 15.48
CA GLY A 83 -13.10 1.62 16.74
C GLY A 83 -12.47 2.26 17.99
N ASN A 84 -11.42 3.07 17.83
CA ASN A 84 -10.68 3.66 18.94
C ASN A 84 -10.48 5.16 18.69
N HIS A 85 -11.27 6.00 19.37
CA HIS A 85 -11.30 7.46 19.17
C HIS A 85 -9.92 8.14 19.26
N GLY A 86 -8.97 7.58 20.01
CA GLY A 86 -7.60 8.12 20.09
C GLY A 86 -6.70 7.76 18.90
N ALA A 87 -7.03 6.72 18.12
CA ALA A 87 -6.19 6.18 17.07
C ALA A 87 -6.57 6.69 15.66
N THR A 88 -7.78 7.24 15.49
CA THR A 88 -8.27 7.77 14.20
C THR A 88 -7.36 8.87 13.65
N GLY A 89 -6.86 9.77 14.50
CA GLY A 89 -5.98 10.87 14.08
C GLY A 89 -4.71 10.40 13.36
N HIS A 90 -4.09 9.31 13.83
CA HIS A 90 -2.90 8.77 13.18
C HIS A 90 -3.14 8.29 11.74
N TRP A 91 -4.33 7.75 11.47
CA TRP A 91 -4.70 7.34 10.11
C TRP A 91 -4.93 8.56 9.22
N ASP A 92 -5.62 9.58 9.73
CA ASP A 92 -5.93 10.79 8.99
C ASP A 92 -4.66 11.57 8.63
N ASP A 93 -3.73 11.70 9.58
CA ASP A 93 -2.41 12.32 9.35
C ASP A 93 -1.62 11.59 8.26
N LEU A 94 -1.63 10.25 8.28
CA LEU A 94 -0.96 9.41 7.28
C LEU A 94 -1.55 9.65 5.88
N ILE A 95 -2.88 9.61 5.75
CA ILE A 95 -3.54 9.81 4.46
C ILE A 95 -3.34 11.24 3.94
N GLN A 96 -3.39 12.23 4.83
CA GLN A 96 -3.11 13.62 4.46
C GLN A 96 -1.68 13.78 3.93
N ALA A 97 -0.68 13.18 4.60
CA ALA A 97 0.70 13.23 4.15
C ALA A 97 0.90 12.59 2.77
N GLU A 98 0.29 11.42 2.53
CA GLU A 98 0.33 10.76 1.22
C GLU A 98 -0.39 11.55 0.13
N ALA A 99 -1.55 12.16 0.43
CA ALA A 99 -2.28 13.01 -0.51
C ALA A 99 -1.44 14.23 -0.94
N ILE A 100 -0.77 14.90 0.01
CA ILE A 100 0.14 16.01 -0.29
C ILE A 100 1.30 15.55 -1.17
N ARG A 101 1.91 14.40 -0.87
CA ARG A 101 3.01 13.83 -1.66
C ARG A 101 2.58 13.58 -3.11
N ILE A 102 1.40 12.99 -3.32
CA ILE A 102 0.83 12.74 -4.65
C ILE A 102 0.58 14.05 -5.38
N LEU A 103 -0.10 15.01 -4.75
CA LEU A 103 -0.40 16.31 -5.37
C LEU A 103 0.86 17.06 -5.81
N ARG A 104 1.92 17.03 -5.00
CA ARG A 104 3.21 17.63 -5.37
C ARG A 104 3.84 16.96 -6.59
N SER A 105 3.71 15.63 -6.70
CA SER A 105 4.23 14.88 -7.85
C SER A 105 3.44 15.11 -9.15
N GLN A 106 2.17 15.51 -9.03
CA GLN A 106 1.27 15.75 -10.16
C GLN A 106 1.17 17.24 -10.53
N TYR A 107 1.95 18.11 -9.90
CA TYR A 107 1.83 19.54 -10.12
C TYR A 107 2.17 19.88 -11.58
N PRO A 108 1.29 20.60 -12.31
CA PRO A 108 1.59 20.98 -13.67
C PRO A 108 2.75 21.99 -13.70
N PRO A 109 3.48 22.11 -14.83
CA PRO A 109 4.64 22.98 -14.92
C PRO A 109 4.27 24.41 -14.51
N SER A 110 4.95 24.94 -13.50
CA SER A 110 4.70 26.29 -13.01
C SER A 110 5.17 27.31 -14.04
N GLY A 111 4.35 28.33 -14.34
CA GLY A 111 4.73 29.45 -15.18
C GLY A 111 3.77 29.72 -16.33
N ASN A 112 4.16 30.65 -17.19
CA ASN A 112 3.35 31.10 -18.31
C ASN A 112 3.45 30.13 -19.49
N TYR A 113 2.34 29.81 -20.12
CA TYR A 113 2.30 29.05 -21.37
C TYR A 113 3.15 29.73 -22.46
N PRO A 114 3.85 29.00 -23.34
CA PRO A 114 3.80 27.53 -23.54
C PRO A 114 4.64 26.71 -22.57
N GLY A 115 5.48 27.33 -21.74
CA GLY A 115 6.39 26.62 -20.81
C GLY A 115 5.76 26.25 -19.46
N GLY A 116 4.58 26.77 -19.15
CA GLY A 116 3.84 26.49 -17.92
C GLY A 116 2.33 26.38 -18.13
N SER A 117 1.61 26.10 -17.05
CA SER A 117 0.21 25.70 -17.09
C SER A 117 -0.83 26.81 -16.96
N PHE A 118 -0.41 28.08 -16.92
CA PHE A 118 -1.34 29.21 -16.87
C PHE A 118 -0.95 30.30 -17.88
N GLN A 119 -1.91 31.17 -18.20
CA GLN A 119 -1.70 32.37 -19.01
C GLN A 119 -1.93 33.60 -18.14
N SER A 120 -0.94 34.47 -18.02
CA SER A 120 -1.05 35.75 -17.29
C SER A 120 -1.68 36.81 -18.17
N ALA A 121 -2.71 37.50 -17.67
CA ALA A 121 -3.36 38.62 -18.36
C ALA A 121 -2.38 39.74 -18.76
N HIS A 122 -1.22 39.83 -18.10
CA HIS A 122 -0.16 40.79 -18.43
C HIS A 122 0.70 40.39 -19.64
N THR A 123 0.70 39.10 -20.00
CA THR A 123 1.48 38.53 -21.11
C THR A 123 0.62 38.12 -22.30
N VAL A 124 -0.70 38.16 -22.13
CA VAL A 124 -1.66 37.86 -23.20
C VAL A 124 -1.64 39.02 -24.21
N THR A 125 -1.23 38.72 -25.44
CA THR A 125 -1.30 39.66 -26.57
C THR A 125 -2.60 39.41 -27.36
N PRO A 126 -3.10 40.40 -28.14
CA PRO A 126 -4.28 40.19 -28.99
C PRO A 126 -4.17 38.98 -29.93
N ALA A 127 -2.94 38.64 -30.36
CA ALA A 127 -2.65 37.46 -31.18
C ALA A 127 -3.10 36.14 -30.53
N PHE A 128 -3.08 36.04 -29.20
CA PHE A 128 -3.56 34.87 -28.46
C PHE A 128 -5.03 34.57 -28.74
N PHE A 129 -5.87 35.60 -28.86
CA PHE A 129 -7.30 35.45 -29.15
C PHE A 129 -7.57 35.28 -30.65
N LEU A 130 -6.69 35.78 -31.51
CA LEU A 130 -6.83 35.71 -32.97
C LEU A 130 -6.53 34.29 -33.53
N THR A 131 -5.67 33.50 -32.90
CA THR A 131 -5.42 32.09 -33.28
C THR A 131 -6.69 31.23 -33.22
N TRP A 132 -7.68 31.62 -32.40
CA TRP A 132 -8.96 30.92 -32.30
C TRP A 132 -9.97 31.31 -33.39
N CYS A 133 -9.76 32.43 -34.08
CA CYS A 133 -10.65 32.90 -35.14
C CYS A 133 -10.27 32.37 -36.54
N LEU A 134 -9.01 31.95 -36.77
CA LEU A 134 -8.53 31.48 -38.08
C LEU A 134 -8.57 29.95 -38.26
N GLY A 135 -8.83 29.18 -37.19
CA GLY A 135 -8.89 27.71 -37.23
C GLY A 135 -10.29 27.11 -37.30
N ARG A 136 -11.33 27.94 -37.51
CA ARG A 136 -12.72 27.50 -37.60
C ARG A 136 -13.47 28.29 -38.68
N SER A 137 -13.08 28.05 -39.93
CA SER A 137 -13.79 28.47 -41.14
C SER A 137 -13.62 27.40 -42.20
#